data_AF-A0A3A8HLI0-F1
#
_entry.id   AF-A0A3A8HLI0-F1
#
_cell.length_a   1.000
_cell.length_b   1.000
_cell.length_c   1.000
_cell.angle_alpha   90.00
_cell.angle_beta   90.00
_cell.angle_gamma   90.00
#
_symmetry.space_group_name_H-M   'P 1'
#
loop_
_entity.id
_entity.type
_entity.pdbx_description
1 polymer ?
#
loop_
_entity_poly.entity_id
_entity_poly.type
_entity_poly.pdbx_seq_one_letter_code
_entity_poly.pdbx_strand_id
1 'polypeptide(L)'
;MSHRLQPTVSDPVMEQVQRLRRELGGDVSEIITEAISLLDKVVLEARRGARLAFVPHEPGQPLREYSSPALTRLEWKAMGEESIVLPAKDFDRVAKAVGAPAKPTRALRELSRRRRRERP
;
A
#
# COMPACT_ATOMS: atom_id res chain seq x y z
N MET A 1 13.49 18.37 -11.28
CA MET A 1 14.56 19.04 -10.53
C MET A 1 14.80 18.25 -9.24
N SER A 2 16.04 18.09 -8.79
CA SER A 2 16.37 17.40 -7.54
C SER A 2 16.78 18.41 -6.48
N HIS A 3 16.25 18.27 -5.26
CA HIS A 3 16.57 19.12 -4.12
C HIS A 3 17.06 18.24 -2.96
N ARG A 4 18.06 18.71 -2.20
CA ARG A 4 18.61 18.00 -1.05
C ARG A 4 18.15 18.67 0.25
N LEU A 5 17.66 17.87 1.18
CA LEU A 5 17.35 18.29 2.55
C LEU A 5 18.50 17.90 3.48
N GLN A 6 18.95 18.83 4.33
CA GLN A 6 19.95 18.58 5.38
C GLN A 6 19.41 19.10 6.72
N PRO A 7 18.46 18.38 7.35
CA PRO A 7 17.91 18.81 8.62
C PRO A 7 18.81 18.41 9.79
N THR A 8 18.96 19.31 10.75
CA THR A 8 19.41 18.94 12.10
C THR A 8 18.17 18.56 12.91
N VAL A 9 18.13 17.33 13.41
CA VAL A 9 17.03 16.83 14.24
C VAL A 9 17.56 16.45 15.61
N SER A 10 16.71 16.53 16.63
CA SER A 10 17.04 16.09 17.97
C SER A 10 17.09 14.56 18.06
N ASP A 11 17.81 14.03 19.06
CA ASP A 11 17.94 12.60 19.28
C ASP A 11 16.58 11.87 19.38
N PRO A 12 15.57 12.37 20.12
CA PRO A 12 14.26 11.72 20.19
C PRO A 12 13.56 11.60 18.83
N VAL A 13 13.73 12.60 17.96
CA VAL A 13 13.17 12.57 16.60
C VAL A 13 13.92 11.53 15.76
N MET A 14 15.25 11.46 15.88
CA MET A 14 16.04 10.44 15.20
C MET A 14 15.67 9.03 15.66
N GLU A 15 15.45 8.81 16.96
CA GLU A 15 14.97 7.53 17.49
C GLU A 15 13.63 7.11 16.91
N GLN A 16 12.69 8.06 16.76
CA GLN A 16 11.40 7.82 16.11
C GLN A 16 11.58 7.42 14.63
N VAL A 17 12.45 8.11 13.90
CA VAL A 17 12.77 7.76 12.50
C VAL A 17 13.37 6.36 12.41
N GLN A 18 14.29 6.00 13.31
CA GLN A 18 14.85 4.65 13.34
C GLN A 18 13.81 3.58 13.71
N ARG A 19 12.85 3.90 14.58
CA ARG A 19 11.71 3.00 14.87
C ARG A 19 10.86 2.80 13.62
N LEU A 20 10.43 3.88 12.97
CA LEU A 20 9.65 3.83 11.73
C LEU A 20 10.37 3.02 10.66
N ARG A 21 11.69 3.15 10.56
CA ARG A 21 12.51 2.38 9.63
C ARG A 21 12.42 0.88 9.85
N ARG A 22 12.43 0.44 11.11
CA ARG A 22 12.30 -0.98 11.46
C ARG A 22 10.91 -1.52 11.12
N GLU A 23 9.87 -0.75 11.41
CA GLU A 23 8.48 -1.16 11.19
C GLU A 23 8.13 -1.25 9.69
N LEU A 24 8.39 -0.15 8.97
CA LEU A 24 7.95 0.06 7.59
C LEU A 24 8.82 -0.66 6.57
N GLY A 25 10.11 -0.89 6.91
CA GLY A 25 11.12 -1.37 5.97
C GLY A 25 11.41 -0.33 4.89
N GLY A 26 12.63 0.19 4.85
CA GLY A 26 13.04 1.21 3.88
C GLY A 26 14.26 2.00 4.35
N ASP A 27 14.68 2.96 3.56
CA ASP A 27 15.69 3.94 3.96
C ASP A 27 15.07 5.18 4.64
N VAL A 28 15.92 5.99 5.27
CA VAL A 28 15.48 7.20 5.98
C VAL A 28 14.87 8.24 5.04
N SER A 29 15.38 8.34 3.81
CA SER A 29 14.89 9.30 2.81
C SER A 29 13.51 8.91 2.30
N GLU A 30 13.24 7.63 2.07
CA GLU A 30 11.94 7.08 1.72
C GLU A 30 10.92 7.37 2.83
N ILE A 31 11.26 7.10 4.09
CA ILE A 31 10.38 7.35 5.24
C ILE A 31 10.03 8.83 5.37
N ILE A 32 11.03 9.71 5.26
CA ILE A 32 10.80 11.16 5.34
C ILE A 32 9.93 11.63 4.17
N THR A 33 10.20 11.15 2.96
CA THR A 33 9.42 11.50 1.76
C THR A 33 7.97 11.07 1.88
N GLU A 34 7.73 9.86 2.40
CA GLU A 34 6.41 9.30 2.61
C GLU A 34 5.67 10.02 3.75
N ALA A 35 6.35 10.35 4.85
CA ALA A 35 5.79 11.13 5.94
C ALA A 35 5.34 12.53 5.49
N ILE A 36 6.14 13.22 4.67
CA ILE A 36 5.77 14.51 4.08
C ILE A 36 4.56 14.36 3.16
N SER A 37 4.53 13.32 2.33
CA SER A 37 3.43 13.05 1.40
C SER A 37 2.12 12.75 2.14
N LEU A 38 2.20 11.98 3.24
CA LEU A 38 1.07 11.70 4.13
C LEU A 38 0.56 12.99 4.76
N LEU A 39 1.45 13.81 5.31
CA LEU A 39 1.08 15.08 5.93
C LEU A 39 0.42 16.04 4.93
N ASP A 40 0.99 16.18 3.73
CA ASP A 40 0.40 17.00 2.66
C ASP A 40 -1.02 16.55 2.33
N LYS A 41 -1.23 15.24 2.16
CA LYS A 41 -2.55 14.68 1.91
C LYS A 41 -3.52 14.98 3.05
N VAL A 42 -3.11 14.79 4.30
CA VAL A 42 -3.93 15.09 5.49
C VAL A 42 -4.32 16.58 5.51
N VAL A 43 -3.38 17.48 5.24
CA VAL A 43 -3.64 18.93 5.17
C VAL A 43 -4.66 19.25 4.08
N LEU A 44 -4.52 18.66 2.89
CA LEU A 44 -5.46 18.87 1.79
C LEU A 44 -6.88 18.37 2.10
N GLU A 45 -7.00 17.23 2.78
CA GLU A 45 -8.31 16.69 3.20
C GLU A 45 -8.91 17.51 4.34
N ALA A 46 -8.11 17.95 5.31
CA ALA A 46 -8.55 18.84 6.38
C ALA A 46 -9.09 20.16 5.84
N ARG A 47 -8.42 20.75 4.84
CA ARG A 47 -8.90 21.94 4.12
C ARG A 47 -10.24 21.74 3.42
N ARG A 48 -10.60 20.49 3.08
CA ARG A 48 -11.90 20.11 2.49
C ARG A 48 -12.96 19.78 3.54
N GLY A 49 -12.68 20.02 4.82
CA GLY A 49 -13.61 19.74 5.93
C GLY A 49 -13.58 18.29 6.41
N ALA A 50 -12.66 17.45 5.93
CA ALA A 50 -12.51 16.09 6.43
C ALA A 50 -11.81 16.08 7.80
N ARG A 51 -12.09 15.05 8.61
CA ARG A 51 -11.41 14.79 9.89
C ARG A 51 -10.62 13.49 9.79
N LEU A 52 -9.45 13.46 10.43
CA LEU A 52 -8.65 12.24 10.56
C LEU A 52 -9.19 11.42 11.74
N ALA A 53 -9.49 10.15 11.48
CA ALA A 53 -9.93 9.19 12.50
C ALA A 53 -9.15 7.88 12.32
N PHE A 54 -8.69 7.32 13.44
CA PHE A 54 -8.16 5.96 13.47
C PHE A 54 -9.32 5.02 13.74
N VAL A 55 -9.72 4.27 12.72
CA VAL A 55 -10.83 3.31 12.81
C VAL A 55 -10.23 1.91 12.92
N PRO A 56 -10.64 1.09 13.90
CA PRO A 56 -10.22 -0.31 13.95
C PRO A 56 -10.64 -1.03 12.65
N HIS A 57 -9.89 -2.05 12.26
CA HIS A 57 -10.19 -2.82 11.05
C HIS A 57 -11.53 -3.56 11.21
N GLU A 58 -12.59 -3.02 10.60
CA GLU A 58 -13.88 -3.70 10.44
C GLU A 58 -14.11 -3.99 8.95
N PRO A 59 -14.48 -5.23 8.57
CA PRO A 59 -14.78 -5.55 7.19
C PRO A 59 -15.92 -4.67 6.65
N GLY A 60 -15.62 -3.82 5.66
CA GLY A 60 -16.65 -3.16 4.84
C GLY A 60 -16.95 -1.69 5.09
N GLN A 61 -16.22 -0.97 5.95
CA GLN A 61 -16.41 0.48 6.11
C GLN A 61 -15.11 1.32 6.17
N PRO A 62 -14.47 1.60 5.02
CA PRO A 62 -13.53 2.71 4.94
C PRO A 62 -14.31 4.03 4.78
N LEU A 63 -14.13 4.97 5.72
CA LEU A 63 -14.68 6.34 5.59
C LEU A 63 -13.94 7.14 4.47
N ARG A 64 -12.64 6.87 4.29
CA ARG A 64 -11.73 7.25 3.18
C ARG A 64 -10.39 6.54 3.39
N GLU A 65 -9.80 5.99 2.33
CA GLU A 65 -8.56 5.20 2.41
C GLU A 65 -7.40 5.93 1.73
N TYR A 66 -6.24 5.96 2.39
CA TYR A 66 -4.97 6.36 1.81
C TYR A 66 -3.97 5.23 2.05
N SER A 67 -3.51 4.62 0.96
CA SER A 67 -2.47 3.59 1.00
C SER A 67 -1.24 4.13 0.27
N SER A 68 -0.10 4.02 0.91
CA SER A 68 1.22 4.33 0.36
C SER A 68 2.11 3.09 0.46
N PRO A 69 3.18 2.95 -0.35
CA PRO A 69 3.92 1.69 -0.42
C PRO A 69 4.39 1.13 0.93
N ALA A 70 4.84 1.97 1.86
CA ALA A 70 5.26 1.49 3.17
C ALA A 70 4.06 1.14 4.07
N LEU A 71 2.95 1.89 3.97
CA LEU A 71 1.70 1.54 4.66
C LEU A 71 1.12 0.23 4.11
N THR A 72 1.12 0.01 2.80
CA THR A 72 0.69 -1.25 2.19
C THR A 72 1.53 -2.44 2.68
N ARG A 73 2.86 -2.26 2.82
CA ARG A 73 3.73 -3.31 3.41
C ARG A 73 3.32 -3.63 4.85
N LEU A 74 2.98 -2.61 5.62
CA LEU A 74 2.58 -2.76 7.02
C LEU A 74 1.19 -3.39 7.14
N GLU A 75 0.25 -3.00 6.27
CA GLU A 75 -1.06 -3.63 6.11
C GLU A 75 -0.92 -5.12 5.78
N TRP A 76 -0.05 -5.50 4.83
CA TRP A 76 0.19 -6.90 4.50
C TRP A 76 0.80 -7.70 5.65
N LYS A 77 1.74 -7.11 6.41
CA LYS A 77 2.26 -7.74 7.63
C LYS A 77 1.15 -7.91 8.69
N ALA A 78 0.26 -6.94 8.82
CA ALA A 78 -0.79 -6.93 9.83
C ALA A 78 -1.98 -7.85 9.48
N MET A 79 -2.30 -8.02 8.21
CA MET A 79 -3.37 -8.92 7.74
C MET A 79 -3.04 -10.40 7.95
N GLY A 80 -1.79 -10.73 8.29
CA GLY A 80 -1.32 -12.11 8.38
C GLY A 80 -1.23 -12.77 7.00
N GLU A 81 -0.42 -13.82 6.89
CA GLU A 81 -0.51 -14.70 5.73
C GLU A 81 -1.84 -15.45 5.81
N GLU A 82 -2.86 -14.99 5.10
CA GLU A 82 -4.00 -15.84 4.76
C GLU A 82 -3.48 -16.97 3.88
N SER A 83 -3.07 -18.07 4.52
CA SER A 83 -2.71 -19.30 3.84
C SER A 83 -3.95 -19.81 3.11
N ILE A 84 -3.98 -19.63 1.79
CA ILE A 84 -4.94 -20.29 0.93
C ILE A 84 -4.63 -21.78 0.97
N VAL A 85 -5.29 -22.51 1.87
CA VAL A 85 -5.19 -23.97 1.95
C VAL A 85 -5.93 -24.55 0.75
N LEU A 86 -5.20 -24.90 -0.29
CA LEU A 86 -5.75 -25.59 -1.44
C LEU A 86 -6.09 -27.05 -1.06
N PRO A 87 -7.32 -27.51 -1.29
CA PRO A 87 -7.63 -28.92 -1.23
C PRO A 87 -6.72 -29.70 -2.18
N ALA A 88 -6.24 -30.88 -1.78
CA ALA A 88 -5.28 -31.67 -2.58
C ALA A 88 -5.74 -31.90 -4.03
N LYS A 89 -7.05 -32.08 -4.24
CA LYS A 89 -7.68 -32.25 -5.56
C LYS A 89 -7.51 -31.05 -6.51
N ASP A 90 -7.32 -29.84 -5.97
CA ASP A 90 -7.23 -28.60 -6.72
C ASP A 90 -5.76 -28.15 -6.91
N PHE A 91 -4.82 -28.77 -6.18
CA PHE A 91 -3.39 -28.44 -6.27
C PHE A 91 -2.84 -28.68 -7.68
N ASP A 92 -3.10 -29.86 -8.26
CA ASP A 92 -2.64 -30.21 -9.61
C ASP A 92 -3.21 -29.28 -10.68
N ARG A 93 -4.45 -28.82 -10.49
CA ARG A 93 -5.13 -27.88 -11.38
C ARG A 93 -4.42 -26.52 -11.37
N VAL A 94 -4.07 -26.03 -10.18
CA VAL A 94 -3.34 -24.76 -10.02
C VAL A 94 -1.91 -24.90 -10.57
N ALA A 95 -1.19 -25.96 -10.22
CA ALA A 95 0.16 -26.22 -10.71
C ALA A 95 0.23 -26.25 -12.25
N LYS A 96 -0.74 -26.92 -12.89
CA LYS A 96 -0.85 -26.96 -14.36
C LYS A 96 -1.16 -25.59 -14.96
N ALA A 97 -2.05 -24.82 -14.33
CA ALA A 97 -2.40 -23.48 -14.79
C ALA A 97 -1.24 -22.47 -14.66
N VAL A 98 -0.39 -22.62 -13.65
CA VAL A 98 0.84 -21.81 -13.48
C VAL A 98 1.91 -22.22 -14.49
N GLY A 99 2.11 -23.52 -14.73
CA GLY A 99 3.07 -24.01 -15.71
C GLY A 99 2.69 -23.72 -17.17
N ALA A 100 1.39 -23.65 -17.46
CA ALA A 100 0.86 -23.35 -18.80
C ALA A 100 -0.28 -22.31 -18.73
N PRO A 101 0.05 -21.02 -18.57
CA PRO A 101 -0.96 -19.99 -18.41
C PRO A 101 -1.80 -19.82 -19.68
N ALA A 102 -3.12 -19.82 -19.50
CA ALA A 102 -4.05 -19.60 -20.61
C ALA A 102 -3.94 -18.17 -21.15
N LYS A 103 -4.15 -18.00 -22.46
CA LYS A 103 -4.22 -16.66 -23.06
C LYS A 103 -5.45 -15.90 -22.54
N PRO A 104 -5.35 -14.58 -22.30
CA PRO A 104 -6.48 -13.77 -21.86
C PRO A 104 -7.65 -13.87 -22.84
N THR A 105 -8.84 -14.16 -22.30
CA THR A 105 -10.06 -14.23 -23.09
C THR A 105 -10.38 -12.87 -23.73
N ARG A 106 -11.22 -12.87 -24.78
CA ARG A 106 -11.65 -11.63 -25.44
C ARG A 106 -12.31 -10.66 -24.46
N ALA A 107 -13.17 -11.16 -23.58
CA ALA A 107 -13.84 -10.37 -22.55
C ALA A 107 -12.83 -9.70 -21.58
N LEU A 108 -11.83 -10.44 -21.09
CA LEU A 108 -10.77 -9.88 -20.23
C LEU A 108 -9.93 -8.83 -20.96
N ARG A 109 -9.63 -9.04 -22.24
CA ARG A 109 -8.90 -8.05 -23.06
C ARG A 109 -9.70 -6.76 -23.22
N GLU A 110 -11.00 -6.86 -23.51
CA GLU A 110 -11.88 -5.71 -23.64
C GLU A 110 -12.03 -4.94 -22.31
N LEU A 111 -12.19 -5.64 -21.19
CA LEU A 111 -12.21 -5.06 -19.84
C LEU A 111 -10.92 -4.31 -19.50
N SER A 112 -9.75 -4.90 -19.77
CA SER A 112 -8.47 -4.22 -19.50
C SER A 112 -8.31 -2.93 -20.33
N ARG A 113 -8.79 -2.94 -21.59
CA ARG A 113 -8.74 -1.78 -22.49
C ARG A 113 -9.65 -0.64 -22.00
N ARG A 114 -10.83 -0.96 -21.45
CA ARG A 114 -11.73 0.04 -20.85
C ARG A 114 -11.11 0.69 -19.62
N ARG A 115 -10.60 -0.11 -18.67
CA ARG A 115 -9.89 0.41 -17.48
C ARG A 115 -8.68 1.29 -17.82
N ARG A 116 -7.96 0.98 -18.89
CA ARG A 116 -6.79 1.78 -19.32
C ARG A 116 -7.18 3.13 -19.93
N ARG A 117 -8.41 3.27 -20.44
CA ARG A 117 -8.96 4.52 -20.97
C ARG A 117 -9.60 5.40 -19.89
N GLU A 118 -10.04 4.80 -18.78
CA GLU A 118 -10.68 5.49 -17.65
C GLU A 118 -9.70 5.95 -16.56
N ARG A 119 -8.42 5.57 -16.67
CA ARG A 119 -7.37 6.17 -15.83
C ARG A 119 -7.00 7.55 -16.42
N PRO A 120 -7.13 8.65 -15.66
CA PRO A 120 -6.70 9.97 -16.10
C PRO A 120 -5.20 10.05 -16.34
#